data_AF-A0A1R4I8U9-F1
#
_entry.id   AF-A0A1R4I8U9-F1
#
_cell.length_a   1.000
_cell.length_b   1.000
_cell.length_c   1.000
_cell.angle_alpha   90.00
_cell.angle_beta   90.00
_cell.angle_gamma   90.00
#
_symmetry.space_group_name_H-M   'P 1'
#
loop_
_entity.id
_entity.type
_entity.pdbx_description
1 polymer ?
#
loop_
_entity_poly.entity_id
_entity_poly.type
_entity_poly.pdbx_seq_one_letter_code
_entity_poly.pdbx_strand_id
1 'polypeptide(L)'
;MNEKTSPTRRSSLIFAAIATVVAVAWALLSHDRTTGAAMAMPMTHYMELLSVQQPWNLLLFMAVPVVLAETLAITELVILLNRNAPAWVHSLSRWAGLVAGPVMIGITVHLLIHAVGPLTSKGLWRGPADVIAVLAYLLGAIPMVGITLVETGLLGRDDHARRRLHVTFVAIFLVVAHIAMIFGMLDPAVMGHEAQPMQHSPSAPASTPMDHSGHHMP
;
A
#
# COMPACT_ATOMS: atom_id res chain seq x y z
N MET A 1 3.62 -38.08 -17.78
CA MET A 1 3.12 -37.27 -18.92
C MET A 1 3.76 -35.90 -18.78
N ASN A 2 4.94 -35.68 -19.37
CA ASN A 2 5.74 -34.48 -19.15
C ASN A 2 5.22 -33.35 -20.05
N GLU A 3 4.47 -32.43 -19.44
CA GLU A 3 4.04 -31.18 -20.05
C GLU A 3 5.30 -30.35 -20.35
N LYS A 4 5.79 -30.41 -21.60
CA LYS A 4 6.82 -29.48 -22.08
C LYS A 4 6.22 -28.08 -22.01
N THR A 5 6.52 -27.35 -20.93
CA THR A 5 6.21 -25.93 -20.82
C THR A 5 6.71 -25.22 -22.08
N SER A 6 5.83 -24.46 -22.75
CA SER A 6 6.21 -23.70 -23.93
C SER A 6 7.33 -22.71 -23.57
N PRO A 7 8.27 -22.40 -24.49
CA PRO A 7 9.42 -21.55 -24.20
C PRO A 7 9.00 -20.17 -23.66
N THR A 8 7.86 -19.65 -24.09
CA THR A 8 7.27 -18.39 -23.62
C THR A 8 6.74 -18.48 -22.18
N ARG A 9 6.09 -19.59 -21.80
CA ARG A 9 5.64 -19.83 -20.41
C ARG A 9 6.84 -19.94 -19.46
N ARG A 10 7.86 -20.68 -19.86
CA ARG A 10 9.09 -20.85 -19.06
C ARG A 10 9.82 -19.54 -18.85
N SER A 11 9.95 -18.71 -19.88
CA SER A 11 10.56 -17.38 -19.76
C SER A 11 9.77 -16.46 -18.82
N SER A 12 8.44 -16.47 -18.90
CA SER A 12 7.58 -15.66 -18.02
C SER A 12 7.70 -16.07 -16.56
N LEU A 13 7.77 -17.38 -16.32
CA LEU A 13 7.96 -17.94 -14.99
C LEU A 13 9.30 -17.54 -14.37
N ILE A 14 10.38 -17.68 -15.14
CA ILE A 14 11.72 -17.28 -14.69
C ILE A 14 11.74 -15.79 -14.39
N PHE A 15 11.16 -14.96 -15.25
CA PHE A 15 11.07 -13.53 -15.01
C PHE A 15 10.30 -13.21 -13.73
N ALA A 16 9.09 -13.76 -13.54
CA ALA A 16 8.28 -13.48 -12.36
C ALA A 16 8.98 -13.95 -11.07
N ALA A 17 9.67 -15.10 -11.11
CA ALA A 17 10.45 -15.59 -9.98
C ALA A 17 11.61 -14.65 -9.65
N ILE A 18 12.41 -14.25 -10.65
CA ILE A 18 13.53 -13.32 -10.46
C ILE A 18 13.01 -11.97 -9.94
N ALA A 19 11.97 -11.41 -10.56
CA ALA A 19 11.38 -10.15 -10.15
C ALA A 19 10.88 -10.22 -8.69
N THR A 20 10.28 -11.34 -8.28
CA THR A 20 9.84 -11.54 -6.90
C THR A 20 11.01 -11.63 -5.94
N VAL A 21 12.06 -12.39 -6.29
CA VAL A 21 13.28 -12.48 -5.46
C VAL A 21 13.94 -11.12 -5.31
N VAL A 22 14.02 -10.34 -6.39
CA VAL A 22 14.56 -8.97 -6.38
C VAL A 22 13.70 -8.06 -5.51
N ALA A 23 12.37 -8.12 -5.62
CA ALA A 23 11.46 -7.30 -4.84
C ALA A 23 11.53 -7.63 -3.33
N VAL A 24 11.63 -8.91 -2.99
CA VAL A 24 11.81 -9.35 -1.60
C VAL A 24 13.19 -8.96 -1.08
N ALA A 25 14.26 -9.15 -1.87
CA ALA A 25 15.59 -8.72 -1.48
C ALA A 25 15.64 -7.21 -1.25
N TRP A 26 15.04 -6.42 -2.14
CA TRP A 26 14.87 -4.98 -1.96
C TRP A 26 14.15 -4.67 -0.64
N ALA A 27 13.04 -5.36 -0.34
CA ALA A 27 12.26 -5.12 0.87
C ALA A 27 13.05 -5.43 2.16
N LEU A 28 13.89 -6.47 2.13
CA LEU A 28 14.73 -6.90 3.26
C LEU A 28 15.99 -6.02 3.43
N LEU A 29 16.54 -5.49 2.34
CA LEU A 29 17.77 -4.69 2.33
C LEU A 29 17.50 -3.18 2.42
N SER A 30 16.29 -2.74 2.09
CA SER A 30 15.92 -1.33 2.15
C SER A 30 15.91 -0.85 3.60
N HIS A 31 16.43 0.36 3.82
CA HIS A 31 16.34 1.03 5.11
C HIS A 31 14.87 1.29 5.47
N ASP A 32 14.62 1.45 6.77
CA ASP A 32 13.31 1.84 7.28
C ASP A 32 12.86 3.16 6.63
N ARG A 33 11.74 3.10 5.91
CA ARG A 33 11.08 4.27 5.30
C ARG A 33 9.79 4.65 6.00
N THR A 34 9.40 3.94 7.05
CA THR A 34 8.14 4.19 7.78
C THR A 34 8.31 5.24 8.87
N THR A 35 9.57 5.54 9.25
CA THR A 35 9.91 6.54 10.26
C THR A 35 10.48 7.83 9.65
N GLY A 36 10.02 8.97 10.15
CA GLY A 36 10.49 10.29 9.76
C GLY A 36 9.72 11.40 10.47
N ALA A 37 10.07 12.67 10.21
CA ALA A 37 9.40 13.81 10.82
C ALA A 37 7.94 13.92 10.33
N ALA A 38 7.04 13.16 10.95
CA ALA A 38 5.62 13.25 10.71
C ALA A 38 5.09 14.57 11.28
N MET A 39 4.30 15.29 10.49
CA MET A 39 3.51 16.42 10.98
C MET A 39 2.50 15.87 12.00
N ALA A 40 2.51 16.41 13.22
CA ALA A 40 1.69 15.99 14.36
C ALA A 40 0.18 16.22 14.14
N MET A 41 -0.42 15.48 13.20
CA MET A 41 -1.86 15.43 12.97
C MET A 41 -2.39 14.02 13.25
N PRO A 42 -3.58 13.88 13.85
CA PRO A 42 -4.18 12.58 14.11
C PRO A 42 -4.60 11.93 12.79
N MET A 43 -3.70 11.13 12.21
CA MET A 43 -3.96 10.35 11.00
C MET A 43 -3.73 8.86 11.27
N THR A 44 -4.27 7.98 10.42
CA THR A 44 -3.91 6.54 10.45
C THR A 44 -2.43 6.34 10.13
N HIS A 45 -1.86 5.19 10.50
CA HIS A 45 -0.47 4.84 10.15
C HIS A 45 -0.27 4.73 8.65
N TYR A 46 -1.32 4.35 7.90
CA TYR A 46 -1.26 4.34 6.44
C TYR A 46 -1.03 5.75 5.88
N MET A 47 -1.78 6.76 6.33
CA MET A 47 -1.59 8.14 5.88
C MET A 47 -0.28 8.75 6.36
N GLU A 48 0.13 8.44 7.59
CA GLU A 48 1.43 8.88 8.09
C GLU A 48 2.55 8.35 7.21
N LEU A 49 2.54 7.05 6.89
CA LEU A 49 3.53 6.41 6.03
C LEU A 49 3.63 7.09 4.66
N LEU A 50 2.49 7.48 4.07
CA LEU A 50 2.50 8.21 2.81
C LEU A 50 3.07 9.62 2.98
N SER A 51 2.80 10.30 4.09
CA SER A 51 3.26 11.68 4.34
C SER A 51 4.74 11.79 4.71
N VAL A 52 5.32 10.73 5.27
CA VAL A 52 6.75 10.67 5.62
C VAL A 52 7.60 10.55 4.36
N GLN A 53 8.75 11.22 4.34
CA GLN A 53 9.79 11.07 3.30
C GLN A 53 9.25 11.30 1.87
N GLN A 54 8.42 12.35 1.72
CA GLN A 54 7.92 12.82 0.43
C GLN A 54 9.08 13.19 -0.52
N PRO A 55 9.00 12.83 -1.82
CA PRO A 55 7.84 12.22 -2.51
C PRO A 55 7.84 10.69 -2.56
N TRP A 56 8.89 10.05 -2.05
CA TRP A 56 9.20 8.65 -2.37
C TRP A 56 8.20 7.65 -1.82
N ASN A 57 7.73 7.84 -0.58
CA ASN A 57 6.76 6.92 0.01
C ASN A 57 5.42 6.94 -0.71
N LEU A 58 4.90 8.11 -1.07
CA LEU A 58 3.67 8.22 -1.85
C LEU A 58 3.82 7.53 -3.21
N LEU A 59 4.97 7.74 -3.87
CA LEU A 59 5.22 7.09 -5.15
C LEU A 59 5.26 5.56 -5.02
N LEU A 60 6.00 5.04 -4.05
CA LEU A 60 6.21 3.59 -3.89
C LEU A 60 4.96 2.87 -3.35
N PHE A 61 4.32 3.42 -2.33
CA PHE A 61 3.26 2.74 -1.58
C PHE A 61 1.84 3.10 -2.05
N MET A 62 1.68 4.03 -2.99
CA MET A 62 0.38 4.35 -3.56
C MET A 62 0.44 4.48 -5.07
N ALA A 63 1.28 5.36 -5.61
CA ALA A 63 1.23 5.67 -7.03
C ALA A 63 1.58 4.45 -7.90
N VAL A 64 2.65 3.72 -7.57
CA VAL A 64 3.06 2.53 -8.35
C VAL A 64 1.97 1.45 -8.37
N PRO A 65 1.42 0.99 -7.22
CA PRO A 65 0.30 0.03 -7.23
C PRO A 65 -0.94 0.52 -7.98
N VAL A 66 -1.34 1.77 -7.78
CA VAL A 66 -2.55 2.34 -8.40
C VAL A 66 -2.37 2.46 -9.91
N VAL A 67 -1.26 3.03 -10.39
CA VAL A 67 -1.00 3.17 -11.83
C VAL A 67 -0.92 1.80 -12.51
N LEU A 68 -0.31 0.80 -11.87
CA LEU A 68 -0.31 -0.57 -12.40
C LEU A 68 -1.73 -1.14 -12.52
N ALA A 69 -2.54 -0.98 -11.47
CA ALA A 69 -3.91 -1.49 -11.46
C ALA A 69 -4.83 -0.76 -12.46
N GLU A 70 -4.71 0.56 -12.58
CA GLU A 70 -5.44 1.34 -13.57
C GLU A 70 -5.01 0.99 -14.99
N THR A 71 -3.71 0.80 -15.23
CA THR A 71 -3.20 0.34 -16.52
C THR A 71 -3.81 -1.02 -16.88
N LEU A 72 -3.87 -1.95 -15.94
CA LEU A 72 -4.50 -3.25 -16.13
C LEU A 72 -6.00 -3.12 -16.41
N ALA A 73 -6.72 -2.32 -15.62
CA ALA A 73 -8.16 -2.11 -15.80
C ALA A 73 -8.48 -1.49 -17.17
N ILE A 74 -7.75 -0.45 -17.58
CA ILE A 74 -7.96 0.25 -18.85
C ILE A 74 -7.61 -0.65 -20.03
N THR A 75 -6.45 -1.31 -20.01
CA THR A 75 -6.05 -2.20 -21.10
C THR A 75 -7.02 -3.37 -21.26
N GLU A 76 -7.52 -3.92 -20.16
CA GLU A 76 -8.50 -4.99 -20.19
C GLU A 76 -9.86 -4.50 -20.72
N LEU A 77 -10.32 -3.31 -20.32
CA LEU A 77 -11.53 -2.72 -20.88
C LEU A 77 -11.42 -2.46 -22.39
N VAL A 78 -10.26 -2.01 -22.87
CA VAL A 78 -9.99 -1.84 -24.30
C VAL A 78 -10.04 -3.17 -25.04
N ILE A 79 -9.43 -4.23 -24.50
CA ILE A 79 -9.44 -5.57 -25.10
C ILE A 79 -10.85 -6.17 -25.10
N LEU A 80 -11.65 -5.91 -24.07
CA LEU A 80 -13.03 -6.38 -23.98
C LEU A 80 -13.94 -5.67 -24.98
N LEU A 81 -13.76 -4.37 -25.17
CA LEU A 81 -14.62 -3.57 -26.05
C LEU A 81 -14.20 -3.65 -27.53
N ASN A 82 -12.92 -3.91 -27.81
CA ASN A 82 -12.38 -3.99 -29.16
C ASN A 82 -11.88 -5.40 -29.49
N ARG A 83 -12.62 -6.11 -30.36
CA ARG A 83 -12.23 -7.44 -30.85
C ARG A 83 -10.88 -7.46 -31.58
N ASN A 84 -10.46 -6.33 -32.16
CA ASN A 84 -9.19 -6.14 -32.85
C ASN A 84 -8.31 -5.12 -32.10
N ALA A 85 -8.20 -5.26 -30.78
CA ALA A 85 -7.32 -4.43 -30.00
C ALA A 85 -5.85 -4.51 -30.51
N PRO A 86 -5.11 -3.40 -30.56
CA PRO A 86 -3.72 -3.40 -31.02
C PRO A 86 -2.83 -4.35 -30.20
N ALA A 87 -1.86 -5.00 -30.84
CA ALA A 87 -0.94 -5.94 -30.18
C ALA A 87 -0.11 -5.31 -29.05
N TRP A 88 0.15 -4.00 -29.11
CA TRP A 88 0.84 -3.29 -28.03
C TRP A 88 0.00 -3.20 -26.74
N VAL A 89 -1.34 -3.16 -26.84
CA VAL A 89 -2.24 -3.14 -25.68
C VAL A 89 -2.20 -4.49 -24.95
N HIS A 90 -2.24 -5.58 -25.71
CA HIS A 90 -2.07 -6.94 -25.17
C HIS A 90 -0.71 -7.11 -24.51
N SER A 91 0.34 -6.55 -25.11
CA SER A 91 1.68 -6.61 -24.56
C SER A 91 1.80 -5.80 -23.26
N LEU A 92 1.19 -4.61 -23.21
CA LEU A 92 1.18 -3.75 -22.03
C LEU A 92 0.42 -4.40 -20.86
N SER A 93 -0.78 -4.93 -21.11
CA SER A 93 -1.57 -5.66 -20.12
C SER A 93 -0.77 -6.83 -19.54
N ARG A 94 -0.16 -7.63 -20.41
CA ARG A 94 0.67 -8.78 -20.00
C ARG A 94 1.88 -8.37 -19.15
N TRP A 95 2.60 -7.33 -19.56
CA TRP A 95 3.76 -6.85 -18.79
C TRP A 95 3.36 -6.23 -17.45
N ALA A 96 2.31 -5.41 -17.43
CA ALA A 96 1.77 -4.85 -16.19
C ALA A 96 1.34 -5.97 -15.23
N GLY A 97 0.70 -7.02 -15.73
CA GLY A 97 0.25 -8.15 -14.93
C GLY A 97 1.41 -9.01 -14.42
N LEU A 98 2.50 -9.11 -15.19
CA LEU A 98 3.69 -9.86 -14.78
C LEU A 98 4.51 -9.14 -13.69
N VAL A 99 4.49 -7.81 -13.69
CA VAL A 99 5.21 -6.95 -12.71
C VAL A 99 4.37 -6.66 -11.46
N ALA A 100 3.04 -6.63 -11.59
CA ALA A 100 2.08 -6.36 -10.53
C ALA A 100 2.33 -7.14 -9.22
N GLY A 101 2.37 -8.47 -9.31
CA GLY A 101 2.58 -9.36 -8.16
C GLY A 101 3.92 -9.14 -7.47
N PRO A 102 5.07 -9.22 -8.18
CA PRO A 102 6.38 -8.97 -7.60
C PRO A 102 6.49 -7.63 -6.86
N VAL A 103 6.00 -6.55 -7.46
CA VAL A 103 5.97 -5.22 -6.83
C VAL A 103 5.16 -5.25 -5.54
N MET A 104 3.96 -5.80 -5.60
CA MET A 104 3.08 -5.83 -4.44
C MET A 104 3.60 -6.74 -3.32
N ILE A 105 4.31 -7.83 -3.66
CA ILE A 105 5.02 -8.67 -2.69
C ILE A 105 6.14 -7.88 -2.00
N GLY A 106 6.99 -7.16 -2.76
CA GLY A 106 8.07 -6.36 -2.19
C GLY A 106 7.54 -5.30 -1.22
N ILE A 107 6.49 -4.58 -1.63
CA ILE A 107 5.79 -3.61 -0.77
C ILE A 107 5.25 -4.28 0.50
N THR A 108 4.53 -5.39 0.35
CA THR A 108 3.91 -6.12 1.47
C THR A 108 4.96 -6.58 2.47
N VAL A 109 6.05 -7.20 2.01
CA VAL A 109 7.15 -7.64 2.87
C VAL A 109 7.78 -6.46 3.60
N HIS A 110 8.03 -5.35 2.90
CA HIS A 110 8.60 -4.15 3.50
C HIS A 110 7.71 -3.61 4.64
N LEU A 111 6.41 -3.50 4.40
CA LEU A 111 5.44 -3.02 5.39
C LEU A 111 5.25 -3.99 6.56
N LEU A 112 5.28 -5.30 6.32
CA LEU A 112 5.17 -6.29 7.39
C LEU A 112 6.32 -6.16 8.39
N ILE A 113 7.54 -5.90 7.90
CA ILE A 113 8.75 -5.81 8.72
C ILE A 113 8.84 -4.45 9.41
N HIS A 114 8.62 -3.35 8.68
CA HIS A 114 8.92 -2.00 9.17
C HIS A 114 7.71 -1.24 9.72
N ALA A 115 6.49 -1.66 9.41
CA ALA A 115 5.27 -1.07 9.95
C ALA A 115 4.52 -2.06 10.84
N VAL A 116 3.95 -3.12 10.26
CA VAL A 116 2.98 -3.99 10.96
C VAL A 116 3.58 -4.72 12.15
N GLY A 117 4.79 -5.28 12.01
CA GLY A 117 5.49 -5.93 13.11
C GLY A 117 5.67 -4.98 14.31
N PRO A 118 6.33 -3.83 14.13
CA PRO A 118 6.47 -2.82 15.18
C PRO A 118 5.14 -2.33 15.76
N LEU A 119 4.13 -2.08 14.93
CA LEU A 119 2.80 -1.62 15.37
C LEU A 119 2.09 -2.64 16.25
N THR A 120 2.14 -3.92 15.86
CA THR A 120 1.47 -5.01 16.58
C THR A 120 2.20 -5.33 17.88
N SER A 121 3.53 -5.40 17.87
CA SER A 121 4.30 -5.69 19.07
C SER A 121 4.26 -4.58 20.12
N LYS A 122 4.14 -3.32 19.69
CA LYS A 122 4.08 -2.15 20.60
C LYS A 122 2.65 -1.71 20.93
N GLY A 123 1.64 -2.36 20.34
CA GLY A 123 0.22 -2.04 20.56
C GLY A 123 -0.14 -0.61 20.11
N LEU A 124 0.51 -0.08 19.08
CA LEU A 124 0.41 1.32 18.68
C LEU A 124 -0.74 1.59 17.70
N TRP A 125 -1.63 0.63 17.45
CA TRP A 125 -2.75 0.80 16.51
C TRP A 125 -3.65 1.97 16.89
N ARG A 126 -3.93 2.86 15.92
CA ARG A 126 -4.78 4.04 16.12
C ARG A 126 -6.27 3.70 15.94
N GLY A 127 -6.71 2.60 16.55
CA GLY A 127 -8.10 2.14 16.50
C GLY A 127 -8.48 1.27 15.28
N PRO A 128 -9.77 0.89 15.15
CA PRO A 128 -10.22 -0.07 14.14
C PRO A 128 -10.07 0.43 12.69
N ALA A 129 -10.19 1.74 12.46
CA ALA A 129 -10.01 2.35 11.14
C ALA A 129 -8.60 2.07 10.58
N ASP A 130 -7.59 2.22 11.43
CA ASP A 130 -6.18 2.01 11.11
C ASP A 130 -5.91 0.55 10.76
N VAL A 131 -6.47 -0.38 11.54
CA VAL A 131 -6.38 -1.82 11.29
C VAL A 131 -7.02 -2.19 9.95
N ILE A 132 -8.23 -1.69 9.68
CA ILE A 132 -8.95 -1.95 8.42
C ILE A 132 -8.15 -1.41 7.23
N ALA A 133 -7.63 -0.18 7.33
CA ALA A 133 -6.84 0.43 6.26
C ALA A 133 -5.60 -0.40 5.92
N VAL A 134 -4.80 -0.77 6.92
CA VAL A 134 -3.58 -1.56 6.72
C VAL A 134 -3.90 -2.97 6.23
N LEU A 135 -4.87 -3.65 6.81
CA LEU A 135 -5.24 -5.00 6.38
C LEU A 135 -5.82 -5.02 4.97
N ALA A 136 -6.68 -4.07 4.62
CA ALA A 136 -7.18 -3.93 3.24
C ALA A 136 -6.03 -3.70 2.27
N TYR A 137 -5.09 -2.82 2.60
CA TYR A 137 -3.92 -2.57 1.76
C TYR A 137 -3.10 -3.85 1.51
N LEU A 138 -2.80 -4.62 2.55
CA LEU A 138 -2.06 -5.88 2.43
C LEU A 138 -2.87 -6.96 1.68
N LEU A 139 -4.18 -7.01 1.87
CA LEU A 139 -5.07 -7.90 1.13
C LEU A 139 -5.04 -7.61 -0.38
N GLY A 140 -4.76 -6.37 -0.79
CA GLY A 140 -4.52 -5.99 -2.19
C GLY A 140 -3.38 -6.77 -2.85
N ALA A 141 -2.45 -7.35 -2.08
CA ALA A 141 -1.41 -8.22 -2.62
C ALA A 141 -1.95 -9.50 -3.26
N ILE A 142 -3.02 -10.07 -2.70
CA ILE A 142 -3.59 -11.34 -3.17
C ILE A 142 -4.04 -11.25 -4.64
N PRO A 143 -4.92 -10.30 -5.03
CA PRO A 143 -5.33 -10.19 -6.44
C PRO A 143 -4.16 -9.81 -7.36
N MET A 144 -3.23 -8.95 -6.93
CA MET A 144 -2.05 -8.57 -7.75
C MET A 144 -1.14 -9.76 -8.05
N VAL A 145 -0.86 -10.59 -7.05
CA VAL A 145 -0.14 -11.86 -7.23
C VAL A 145 -0.96 -12.83 -8.08
N GLY A 146 -2.27 -12.89 -7.85
CA GLY A 146 -3.20 -13.67 -8.67
C GLY A 146 -3.10 -13.34 -10.16
N ILE A 147 -3.02 -12.05 -10.51
CA ILE A 147 -2.84 -11.59 -11.89
C ILE A 147 -1.51 -12.08 -12.46
N THR A 148 -0.40 -11.95 -11.73
CA THR A 148 0.90 -12.49 -12.19
C THR A 148 0.88 -14.01 -12.37
N LEU A 149 0.20 -14.74 -11.49
CA LEU A 149 0.06 -16.19 -11.62
C LEU A 149 -0.80 -16.59 -12.82
N VAL A 150 -1.83 -15.80 -13.15
CA VAL A 150 -2.54 -15.94 -14.41
C VAL A 150 -1.58 -15.66 -15.56
N GLU A 151 -0.88 -14.53 -15.62
CA GLU A 151 0.02 -14.20 -16.74
C GLU A 151 1.15 -15.21 -16.97
N THR A 152 1.69 -15.81 -15.91
CA THR A 152 2.72 -16.86 -16.00
C THR A 152 2.20 -18.23 -16.46
N GLY A 153 0.89 -18.42 -16.53
CA GLY A 153 0.31 -19.72 -16.92
C GLY A 153 0.16 -20.71 -15.78
N LEU A 154 0.24 -20.28 -14.52
CA LEU A 154 -0.01 -21.17 -13.36
C LEU A 154 -1.50 -21.27 -13.03
N LEU A 155 -2.26 -20.22 -13.32
CA LEU A 155 -3.70 -20.12 -13.09
C LEU A 155 -4.47 -19.95 -14.42
N GLY A 156 -5.62 -20.62 -14.50
CA GLY A 156 -6.50 -20.65 -15.68
C GLY A 156 -6.07 -21.70 -16.71
N ARG A 157 -6.96 -22.68 -16.95
CA ARG A 157 -6.71 -23.81 -17.87
C ARG A 157 -6.79 -23.42 -19.35
N ASP A 158 -7.72 -22.53 -19.68
CA ASP A 158 -8.00 -22.07 -21.03
C ASP A 158 -7.99 -20.54 -21.10
N ASP A 159 -7.85 -19.97 -22.30
CA ASP A 159 -7.76 -18.52 -22.51
C ASP A 159 -8.97 -17.75 -21.95
N HIS A 160 -10.17 -18.32 -22.06
CA HIS A 160 -11.37 -17.72 -21.50
C HIS A 160 -11.34 -17.68 -19.97
N ALA A 161 -10.90 -18.78 -19.33
CA ALA A 161 -10.76 -18.86 -17.88
C ALA A 161 -9.66 -17.92 -17.36
N ARG A 162 -8.55 -17.81 -18.07
CA ARG A 162 -7.46 -16.87 -17.77
C ARG A 162 -7.95 -15.44 -17.79
N ARG A 163 -8.64 -15.02 -18.86
CA ARG A 163 -9.18 -13.66 -18.97
C ARG A 163 -10.19 -13.36 -17.86
N ARG A 164 -11.10 -14.30 -17.57
CA ARG A 164 -12.08 -14.14 -16.49
C ARG A 164 -11.41 -13.98 -15.12
N LEU A 165 -10.37 -14.77 -14.82
CA LEU A 165 -9.62 -14.65 -13.57
C LEU A 165 -8.87 -13.31 -13.52
N HIS A 166 -8.22 -12.91 -14.60
CA HIS A 166 -7.50 -11.65 -14.70
C HIS A 166 -8.43 -10.46 -14.39
N VAL A 167 -9.57 -10.36 -15.09
CA VAL A 167 -10.58 -9.30 -14.86
C VAL A 167 -11.11 -9.34 -13.42
N THR A 168 -11.42 -10.54 -12.91
CA THR A 168 -11.93 -10.71 -11.55
C THR A 168 -10.93 -10.21 -10.51
N PHE A 169 -9.64 -10.53 -10.65
CA PHE A 169 -8.63 -10.06 -9.73
C PHE A 169 -8.45 -8.55 -9.79
N VAL A 170 -8.45 -7.94 -10.99
CA VAL A 170 -8.40 -6.48 -11.13
C VAL A 170 -9.61 -5.83 -10.41
N ALA A 171 -10.82 -6.36 -10.60
CA ALA A 171 -12.01 -5.85 -9.94
C ALA A 171 -11.92 -5.97 -8.41
N ILE A 172 -11.48 -7.11 -7.88
CA ILE A 172 -11.27 -7.32 -6.44
C ILE A 172 -10.22 -6.33 -5.91
N PHE A 173 -9.11 -6.15 -6.62
CA PHE A 173 -8.07 -5.20 -6.23
C PHE A 173 -8.63 -3.78 -6.14
N LEU A 174 -9.39 -3.32 -7.14
CA LEU A 174 -9.99 -1.99 -7.13
C LEU A 174 -10.87 -1.79 -5.89
N VAL A 175 -11.74 -2.73 -5.55
CA VAL A 175 -12.59 -2.62 -4.35
C VAL A 175 -11.74 -2.52 -3.08
N VAL A 176 -10.79 -3.44 -2.91
CA VAL A 176 -9.96 -3.52 -1.70
C VAL A 176 -9.04 -2.30 -1.55
N ALA A 177 -8.46 -1.81 -2.65
CA ALA A 177 -7.65 -0.60 -2.66
C ALA A 177 -8.45 0.65 -2.30
N HIS A 178 -9.69 0.76 -2.77
CA HIS A 178 -10.57 1.88 -2.39
C HIS A 178 -10.95 1.80 -0.91
N ILE A 179 -11.22 0.60 -0.36
CA ILE A 179 -11.42 0.42 1.09
C ILE A 179 -10.18 0.93 1.85
N ALA A 180 -8.98 0.51 1.46
CA ALA A 180 -7.74 0.97 2.10
C ALA A 180 -7.59 2.50 2.07
N MET A 181 -7.90 3.15 0.95
CA MET A 181 -7.83 4.61 0.83
C MET A 181 -8.89 5.34 1.68
N ILE A 182 -10.14 4.86 1.68
CA ILE A 182 -11.23 5.46 2.46
C ILE A 182 -10.92 5.39 3.95
N PHE A 183 -10.61 4.20 4.46
CA PHE A 183 -10.30 4.02 5.88
C PHE A 183 -8.94 4.62 6.26
N GLY A 184 -8.00 4.67 5.33
CA GLY A 184 -6.71 5.32 5.53
C GLY A 184 -6.85 6.82 5.79
N MET A 185 -7.67 7.51 5.01
CA MET A 185 -7.93 8.95 5.18
C MET A 185 -8.94 9.27 6.29
N LEU A 186 -9.58 8.27 6.88
CA LEU A 186 -10.54 8.48 7.96
C LEU A 186 -9.80 8.94 9.24
N ASP A 187 -10.35 9.96 9.91
CA ASP A 187 -9.88 10.33 11.24
C ASP A 187 -10.14 9.14 12.20
N PRO A 188 -9.10 8.56 12.82
CA PRO A 188 -9.26 7.43 13.73
C PRO A 188 -10.16 7.75 14.94
N ALA A 189 -10.31 9.02 15.32
CA ALA A 189 -11.20 9.45 16.40
C ALA A 189 -12.68 9.13 16.10
N VAL A 190 -13.09 9.09 14.83
CA VAL A 190 -14.47 8.80 14.40
C VAL A 190 -14.89 7.37 14.78
N MET A 191 -13.93 6.44 14.86
CA MET A 191 -14.17 5.06 15.29
C MET A 191 -13.64 4.77 16.70
N GLY A 192 -13.55 5.80 17.54
CA GLY A 192 -13.31 5.65 18.98
C GLY A 192 -11.84 5.59 19.39
N HIS A 193 -10.90 6.06 18.55
CA HIS A 193 -9.54 6.31 19.02
C HIS A 193 -9.51 7.58 19.87
N GLU A 194 -9.43 7.43 21.19
CA GLU A 194 -9.06 8.54 22.07
C GLU A 194 -7.56 8.81 21.88
N ALA A 195 -7.23 9.80 21.05
CA ALA A 195 -5.88 10.34 21.04
C ALA A 195 -5.54 10.73 22.49
N GLN A 196 -4.46 10.17 23.06
CA GLN A 196 -4.07 10.51 24.42
C GLN A 196 -4.04 12.03 24.54
N PRO A 197 -4.75 12.62 25.52
CA PRO A 197 -4.74 14.06 25.67
C PRO A 197 -3.27 14.46 25.84
N MET A 198 -2.77 15.27 24.90
CA MET A 198 -1.47 15.91 25.06
C MET A 198 -1.52 16.58 26.43
N GLN A 199 -0.76 16.03 27.39
CA GLN A 199 -0.60 16.66 28.70
C GLN A 199 -0.09 18.07 28.41
N HIS A 200 -0.99 19.04 28.51
CA HIS A 200 -0.62 20.42 28.76
C HIS A 200 0.18 20.36 30.05
N SER A 201 1.50 20.34 29.91
CA SER A 201 2.37 20.68 31.03
C SER A 201 1.92 22.06 31.48
N PRO A 202 1.42 22.23 32.72
CA PRO A 202 1.12 23.55 33.22
C PRO A 202 2.45 24.29 33.28
N SER A 203 2.66 25.19 32.32
CA SER A 203 3.79 26.10 32.28
C SER A 203 3.72 27.02 33.48
N ALA A 204 4.47 26.66 34.52
CA ALA A 204 4.95 27.45 35.64
C ALA A 204 3.91 28.18 36.54
N PRO A 205 4.15 28.25 37.86
CA PRO A 205 3.26 28.95 38.78
C PRO A 205 3.27 30.45 38.51
N ALA A 206 2.09 31.06 38.69
CA ALA A 206 1.84 32.48 38.62
C ALA A 206 2.99 33.30 39.24
N SER A 207 3.58 34.19 38.45
CA SER A 207 4.45 35.24 38.95
C SER A 207 3.67 36.06 39.99
N THR A 208 4.21 36.06 41.20
CA THR A 208 3.81 36.87 42.35
C THR A 208 3.61 38.32 41.90
N PRO A 209 2.54 39.03 42.32
CA PRO A 209 2.45 40.46 42.10
C PRO A 209 3.56 41.13 42.92
N MET A 210 4.49 41.81 42.24
CA MET A 210 5.44 42.69 42.93
C MET A 210 4.67 43.90 43.44
N ASP A 211 4.53 43.98 44.77
CA ASP A 211 3.96 45.13 45.48
C ASP A 211 4.90 46.35 45.32
N HIS A 212 4.44 47.37 44.59
CA HIS A 212 5.10 48.68 44.54
C HIS A 212 4.58 49.56 45.67
N SER A 213 4.89 49.19 46.92
CA SER A 213 4.73 50.06 48.08
C SER A 213 6.01 50.90 48.26
N GLY A 214 6.07 52.02 47.55
CA GLY A 214 7.21 52.94 47.61
C GLY A 214 6.88 54.34 47.10
N HIS A 215 6.21 55.13 47.95
CA HIS A 215 6.48 56.55 48.23
C HIS A 215 5.19 57.32 48.56
N HIS A 216 4.98 57.59 49.84
CA HIS A 216 4.39 58.85 50.27
C HIS A 216 4.84 59.22 51.67
N MET A 217 5.07 60.53 51.83
CA MET A 217 5.19 61.35 53.05
C MET A 217 6.61 61.72 53.49
N PRO A 218 6.78 62.90 54.10
CA PRO A 218 6.23 64.22 53.73
C PRO A 218 7.33 65.28 53.51
#